data_AF-A0A5C5V8Q7-F1
#
_entry.id   AF-A0A5C5V8Q7-F1
#
_cell.length_a   1.000
_cell.length_b   1.000
_cell.length_c   1.000
_cell.angle_alpha   90.00
_cell.angle_beta   90.00
_cell.angle_gamma   90.00
#
_symmetry.space_group_name_H-M   'P 1'
#
loop_
_entity.id
_entity.type
_entity.pdbx_description
1 polymer ?
#
loop_
_entity_poly.entity_id
_entity_poly.type
_entity_poly.pdbx_seq_one_letter_code
_entity_poly.pdbx_strand_id
1 'polypeptide(L)' 'MQDIEPYQHILGLKSPWSVDRVQLSVEEEQIDVFVSAGWRC' A
#
# COMPACT_ATOMS: atom_id res chain seq x y z
N MET A 1 -1.06 14.05 -5.57
CA MET A 1 -0.14 13.51 -4.55
C MET A 1 -0.95 12.51 -3.75
N GLN A 2 -0.74 11.21 -3.97
CA GLN A 2 -1.34 10.18 -3.11
C GLN A 2 -0.25 9.75 -2.13
N ASP A 3 -0.44 10.09 -0.86
CA ASP A 3 0.52 9.78 0.20
C ASP A 3 0.40 8.29 0.55
N ILE A 4 1.37 7.49 0.08
CA ILE A 4 1.44 6.04 0.28
C ILE A 4 2.15 5.65 1.59
N GLU A 5 2.99 6.54 2.14
CA GLU A 5 3.74 6.31 3.39
C GLU A 5 2.84 6.03 4.61
N PRO A 6 1.72 6.75 4.84
CA PRO A 6 0.85 6.48 5.98
C PRO A 6 0.29 5.05 5.99
N TYR A 7 -0.05 4.53 4.82
CA TYR A 7 -0.64 3.20 4.68
C TYR A 7 0.36 2.10 5.04
N GLN A 8 1.65 2.30 4.76
CA GLN A 8 2.69 1.36 5.17
C GLN A 8 2.75 1.23 6.69
N HIS A 9 2.66 2.35 7.41
CA HIS A 9 2.69 2.36 8.87
C HIS A 9 1.39 1.83 9.49
N ILE A 10 0.24 2.26 8.99
CA ILE A 10 -1.08 1.86 9.51
C ILE A 10 -1.30 0.35 9.32
N LEU A 11 -0.92 -0.20 8.17
CA LEU A 11 -1.06 -1.63 7.89
C LEU A 11 0.06 -2.49 8.51
N GLY A 12 1.05 -1.87 9.14
CA GLY A 12 2.17 -2.58 9.77
C GLY A 12 3.05 -3.35 8.77
N LEU A 13 3.09 -2.90 7.51
CA LEU A 13 3.89 -3.53 6.46
C LEU A 13 5.38 -3.31 6.77
N LYS A 14 6.15 -4.40 6.71
CA LYS A 14 7.59 -4.42 6.99
C LYS A 14 8.31 -5.14 5.87
N SER A 15 9.61 -4.88 5.76
CA SER A 15 10.52 -5.61 4.85
C SER A 15 10.22 -7.12 4.85
N PRO A 16 10.06 -7.75 3.67
CA PRO A 16 10.37 -7.24 2.34
C PRO A 16 9.24 -6.46 1.66
N TRP A 17 8.12 -6.20 2.34
CA TRP A 17 6.93 -5.63 1.73
C TRP A 17 6.95 -4.10 1.76
N SER A 18 6.69 -3.48 0.61
CA SER A 18 6.50 -2.03 0.44
C SER A 18 5.17 -1.74 -0.26
N VAL A 19 4.52 -0.62 0.11
CA VAL A 19 3.32 -0.15 -0.59
C VAL A 19 3.73 0.45 -1.93
N ASP A 20 3.20 -0.08 -3.03
CA ASP A 20 3.47 0.42 -4.38
C ASP A 20 2.53 1.56 -4.77
N ARG A 21 1.23 1.35 -4.52
CA ARG A 21 0.18 2.31 -4.82
C ARG A 21 -1.07 2.06 -3.99
N VAL A 22 -1.89 3.10 -3.88
CA VAL A 22 -3.19 3.06 -3.21
C VAL A 22 -4.24 3.55 -4.20
N GLN A 23 -5.33 2.80 -4.33
CA GLN A 23 -6.47 3.17 -5.14
C GLN A 23 -7.68 3.39 -4.23
N LEU A 24 -8.30 4.56 -4.37
CA LEU A 24 -9.53 4.91 -3.66
C LEU A 24 -10.70 4.76 -4.62
N SER A 25 -11.66 3.91 -4.28
CA SER A 25 -12.94 3.79 -4.96
C SER A 25 -14.00 4.47 -4.09
N VAL A 26 -14.38 5.70 -4.45
CA VAL A 26 -15.38 6.48 -3.68
C VAL A 26 -16.76 5.87 -3.83
N GLU A 27 -17.09 5.35 -5.01
CA GLU A 27 -18.38 4.70 -5.28
C GLU A 27 -18.56 3.41 -4.49
N GLU A 28 -17.47 2.68 -4.23
CA GLU A 28 -17.48 1.42 -3.48
C GLU A 28 -17.10 1.60 -2.00
N GLU A 29 -16.83 2.85 -1.57
CA GLU A 29 -16.33 3.19 -0.23
C GLU A 29 -15.12 2.33 0.20
N GLN A 30 -14.27 1.97 -0.77
CA GLN A 30 -13.18 1.01 -0.60
C GLN A 30 -11.82 1.64 -0.88
N ILE A 31 -10.81 1.13 -0.17
CA ILE A 31 -9.40 1.46 -0.37
C ILE A 31 -8.64 0.18 -0.69
N ASP A 32 -8.06 0.11 -1.87
CA ASP A 32 -7.18 -0.98 -2.29
C ASP A 32 -5.72 -0.57 -2.13
N VAL A 33 -4.97 -1.34 -1.35
CA VAL A 33 -3.54 -1.13 -1.12
C VAL A 33 -2.75 -2.23 -1.82
N PHE A 34 -1.96 -1.83 -2.81
CA PHE A 34 -1.10 -2.75 -3.57
C PHE A 34 0.29 -2.76 -2.95
N VAL A 35 0.82 -3.96 -2.70
CA VAL A 35 2.14 -4.17 -2.09
C VAL A 35 3.02 -5.02 -2.98
N SER A 36 4.31 -4.68 -3.06
CA SER A 36 5.35 -5.52 -3.66
C SER A 36 6.20 -6.16 -2.57
N ALA A 37 6.64 -7.40 -2.80
CA ALA A 37 7.71 -8.02 -2.04
C ALA A 37 9.04 -7.80 -2.75
N GLY A 38 9.97 -7.11 -2.08
CA GLY A 38 11.37 -7.06 -2.44
C GLY A 38 12.08 -8.38 -2.11
N TRP A 39 11.71 -9.48 -2.75
CA TRP A 39 12.57 -10.65 -2.76
C TRP A 39 13.70 -10.42 -3.77
N ARG A 40 14.92 -10.28 -3.25
CA ARG A 40 16.13 -10.50 -4.02
C ARG A 40 16.09 -11.96 -4.50
N CYS A 41 15.94 -12.15 -5.81
CA CYS A 41 16.24 -13.41 -6.49
C CYS A 41 17.68 -13.86 -6.20
#